data_AF-A0A4Q6BH36-F1
#
_entry.id   AF-A0A4Q6BH36-F1
#
_cell.length_a   1.000
_cell.length_b   1.000
_cell.length_c   1.000
_cell.angle_alpha   90.00
_cell.angle_beta   90.00
_cell.angle_gamma   90.00
#
_symmetry.space_group_name_H-M   'P 1'
#
loop_
_entity.id
_entity.type
_entity.pdbx_description
1 polymer ?
#
loop_
_entity_poly.entity_id
_entity_poly.type
_entity_poly.pdbx_seq_one_letter_code
_entity_poly.pdbx_strand_id
1 'polypeptide(L)'
;ETIGTTFDSYDEAVNLITDVTTFNRYYGWYAYSDTNARYTDPLNQRLNGFSTYLNQLDAAQPNRPLGMGEYGAGANINHHTNNPAGAAPASNPNNNTGAQQPEEYQSYLHEQTYQRYQASDASFGVFLWEFSDSGNDKRNEGGLPGLNTKGLTTYDRKFAKDAYYYYKAQWSSSPVLYLTSKRFTERTDASTFVKVYSNLGANVELFINGQSLGNRNDGDRVLEWNNVTLSGGANTIEVRSTVNGKTYTDTATWTLNASGGGLKAQSLATTAAAASLAPASKSSATKDLFSESELAIV
;
A
#
# COMPACT_ATOMS: atom_id res chain seq x y z
N GLU A 1 23.19 18.04 5.38
CA GLU A 1 23.14 16.66 5.88
C GLU A 1 21.84 16.53 6.67
N THR A 2 20.84 15.81 6.13
CA THR A 2 19.52 15.69 6.78
C THR A 2 19.61 14.55 7.77
N ILE A 3 19.59 14.86 9.06
CA ILE A 3 19.59 13.86 10.13
C ILE A 3 18.12 13.60 10.47
N GLY A 4 17.60 12.44 10.07
CA GLY A 4 16.33 11.92 10.57
C GLY A 4 16.52 11.48 12.01
N THR A 5 15.76 12.06 12.94
CA THR A 5 15.81 11.70 14.35
C THR A 5 14.45 11.17 14.81
N THR A 6 14.45 10.03 15.51
CA THR A 6 13.29 9.54 16.27
C THR A 6 13.40 10.03 17.69
N PHE A 7 12.91 11.24 17.95
CA PHE A 7 12.65 11.75 19.30
C PHE A 7 11.16 12.05 19.46
N ASP A 8 10.66 11.86 20.68
CA ASP A 8 9.22 11.90 20.96
C ASP A 8 8.70 13.34 21.07
N SER A 9 9.54 14.32 21.46
CA SER A 9 9.15 15.73 21.55
C SER A 9 9.86 16.63 20.52
N TYR A 10 9.12 17.60 19.98
CA TYR A 10 9.61 18.53 18.96
C TYR A 10 10.59 19.58 19.49
N ASP A 11 10.68 19.75 20.81
CA ASP A 11 11.45 20.78 21.53
C ASP A 11 12.74 20.24 22.16
N GLU A 12 13.02 18.94 22.03
CA GLU A 12 14.28 18.35 22.47
C GLU A 12 15.46 19.07 21.80
N ALA A 13 16.48 19.42 22.59
CA ALA A 13 17.62 20.24 22.13
C ALA A 13 18.31 19.68 20.88
N VAL A 14 18.35 18.35 20.74
CA VAL A 14 18.90 17.66 19.56
C VAL A 14 18.12 17.95 18.27
N ASN A 15 16.81 18.17 18.38
CA ASN A 15 15.95 18.53 17.26
C ASN A 15 16.10 20.00 16.86
N LEU A 16 16.84 20.82 17.61
CA LEU A 16 17.04 22.25 17.33
C LEU A 16 18.38 22.57 16.64
N ILE A 17 19.19 21.55 16.35
CA ILE A 17 20.55 21.73 15.83
C ILE A 17 20.56 22.01 14.32
N THR A 18 19.69 21.33 13.55
CA THR A 18 19.68 21.38 12.09
C THR A 18 18.71 22.44 11.54
N ASP A 19 19.02 22.94 10.34
CA ASP A 19 18.19 23.95 9.64
C ASP A 19 16.77 23.43 9.36
N VAL A 20 16.67 22.14 9.02
CA VAL A 20 15.41 21.43 8.81
C VAL A 20 15.40 20.16 9.64
N THR A 21 14.22 19.73 10.10
CA THR A 21 14.07 18.50 10.88
C THR A 21 12.91 17.70 10.34
N THR A 22 13.11 16.40 10.21
CA THR A 22 12.06 15.46 9.84
C THR A 22 11.88 14.42 10.92
N PHE A 23 10.65 13.95 11.11
CA PHE A 23 10.34 12.93 12.09
C PHE A 23 9.75 11.69 11.44
N ASN A 24 10.13 10.54 11.95
CA ASN A 24 9.67 9.26 11.45
C ASN A 24 8.42 8.85 12.26
N ARG A 25 7.27 8.73 11.60
CA ARG A 25 5.99 8.40 12.23
C ARG A 25 5.18 7.43 11.36
N TYR A 26 4.77 6.33 11.97
CA TYR A 26 4.11 5.19 11.34
C TYR A 26 2.70 4.99 11.91
N TYR A 27 1.94 6.08 12.06
CA TYR A 27 0.57 6.04 12.59
C TYR A 27 -0.26 5.02 11.81
N GLY A 28 -1.00 4.16 12.53
CA GLY A 28 -1.75 3.05 11.94
C GLY A 28 -0.92 1.77 11.68
N TRP A 29 0.41 1.84 11.59
CA TRP A 29 1.27 0.66 11.51
C TRP A 29 1.83 0.26 12.87
N TYR A 30 2.64 1.13 13.48
CA TYR A 30 3.11 0.98 14.85
C TYR A 30 2.17 1.71 15.84
N ALA A 31 2.22 1.33 17.12
CA ALA A 31 1.67 2.17 18.18
C ALA A 31 2.77 3.11 18.68
N TYR A 32 2.38 4.34 19.01
CA TYR A 32 3.29 5.36 19.52
C TYR A 32 2.90 5.72 20.95
N SER A 33 3.90 5.93 21.79
CA SER A 33 3.76 6.47 23.16
C SER A 33 3.20 7.89 23.15
N ASP A 34 3.53 8.69 22.13
CA ASP A 34 3.26 10.13 22.03
C ASP A 34 1.77 10.51 21.87
N THR A 35 0.92 9.55 21.52
CA THR A 35 -0.50 9.81 21.18
C THR A 35 -1.47 9.32 22.24
N ASN A 36 -1.00 8.74 23.35
CA ASN A 36 -1.81 7.85 24.20
C ASN A 36 -2.50 6.72 23.38
N ALA A 37 -2.12 6.52 22.11
CA ALA A 37 -2.80 5.64 21.18
C ALA A 37 -2.27 4.22 21.35
N ARG A 38 -3.01 3.40 22.09
CA ARG A 38 -2.70 1.98 22.28
C ARG A 38 -3.05 1.22 20.99
N TYR A 39 -2.43 0.06 20.78
CA TYR A 39 -2.87 -0.86 19.70
C TYR A 39 -4.35 -1.22 19.76
N THR A 40 -4.94 -1.13 20.96
CA THR A 40 -6.36 -1.37 21.23
C THR A 40 -7.27 -0.24 20.77
N ASP A 41 -6.72 0.92 20.42
CA ASP A 41 -7.52 2.08 20.05
C ASP A 41 -8.01 1.94 18.61
N PRO A 42 -9.21 2.47 18.29
CA PRO A 42 -9.74 2.42 16.94
C PRO A 42 -8.74 2.95 15.90
N LEU A 43 -8.64 2.28 14.75
CA LEU A 43 -7.68 2.65 13.70
C LEU A 43 -7.78 4.14 13.30
N ASN A 44 -8.99 4.67 13.18
CA ASN A 44 -9.19 6.09 12.87
C ASN A 44 -8.57 7.02 13.92
N GLN A 45 -8.60 6.66 15.20
CA GLN A 45 -7.93 7.43 16.25
C GLN A 45 -6.41 7.37 16.07
N ARG A 46 -5.87 6.19 15.79
CA ARG A 46 -4.43 6.01 15.51
C ARG A 46 -3.98 6.84 14.30
N LEU A 47 -4.75 6.82 13.20
CA LEU A 47 -4.47 7.59 11.99
C LEU A 47 -4.57 9.10 12.22
N ASN A 48 -5.53 9.55 13.03
CA ASN A 48 -5.67 10.96 13.41
C ASN A 48 -4.51 11.46 14.29
N GLY A 49 -3.70 10.56 14.84
CA GLY A 49 -2.41 10.89 15.44
C GLY A 49 -1.49 11.65 14.47
N PHE A 50 -1.52 11.33 13.18
CA PHE A 50 -0.75 12.05 12.17
C PHE A 50 -1.17 13.51 12.02
N SER A 51 -2.47 13.77 11.88
CA SER A 51 -2.98 15.16 11.78
C SER A 51 -2.75 15.94 13.07
N THR A 52 -2.95 15.31 14.23
CA THR A 52 -2.65 15.90 15.54
C THR A 52 -1.18 16.31 15.61
N TYR A 53 -0.29 15.41 15.19
CA TYR A 53 1.14 15.62 15.19
C TYR A 53 1.56 16.78 14.28
N LEU A 54 1.06 16.82 13.03
CA LEU A 54 1.32 17.93 12.11
C LEU A 54 0.87 19.28 12.71
N ASN A 55 -0.32 19.36 13.28
CA ASN A 55 -0.82 20.58 13.91
C ASN A 55 0.01 21.00 15.14
N GLN A 56 0.51 20.04 15.93
CA GLN A 56 1.37 20.32 17.07
C GLN A 56 2.74 20.83 16.63
N LEU A 57 3.32 20.27 15.57
CA LEU A 57 4.59 20.75 15.01
C LEU A 57 4.48 22.20 14.53
N ASP A 58 3.43 22.51 13.77
CA ASP A 58 3.17 23.87 13.28
C ASP A 58 3.00 24.87 14.43
N ALA A 59 2.15 24.53 15.42
CA ALA A 59 1.90 25.41 16.56
C ALA A 59 3.14 25.64 17.44
N ALA A 60 3.98 24.62 17.61
CA ALA A 60 5.13 24.70 18.50
C ALA A 60 6.34 25.36 17.85
N GLN A 61 6.52 25.21 16.55
CA GLN A 61 7.72 25.66 15.83
C GLN A 61 7.33 26.31 14.48
N PRO A 62 6.48 27.36 14.46
CA PRO A 62 5.86 27.89 13.24
C PRO A 62 6.87 28.48 12.22
N ASN A 63 8.10 28.76 12.65
CA ASN A 63 9.15 29.31 11.80
C ASN A 63 10.22 28.29 11.40
N ARG A 64 10.07 27.01 11.78
CA ARG A 64 11.03 25.96 11.45
C ARG A 64 10.46 25.06 10.35
N PRO A 65 11.21 24.77 9.29
CA PRO A 65 10.79 23.79 8.31
C PRO A 65 10.82 22.39 8.93
N LEU A 66 9.63 21.85 9.22
CA LEU A 66 9.44 20.51 9.74
C LEU A 66 8.84 19.61 8.66
N GLY A 67 9.24 18.34 8.64
CA GLY A 67 8.81 17.37 7.64
C GLY A 67 8.52 15.99 8.22
N MET A 68 7.89 15.13 7.42
CA MET A 68 7.68 13.73 7.75
C MET A 68 8.74 12.88 7.06
N GLY A 69 9.71 12.36 7.82
CA GLY A 69 10.89 11.68 7.31
C GLY A 69 10.64 10.22 6.91
N GLU A 70 9.69 9.56 7.56
CA GLU A 70 9.27 8.20 7.23
C GLU A 70 7.82 7.96 7.65
N TYR A 71 7.06 7.29 6.78
CA TYR A 71 5.78 6.66 7.09
C TYR A 71 5.55 5.48 6.13
N GLY A 72 4.79 4.47 6.56
CA GLY A 72 4.43 3.35 5.68
C GLY A 72 3.89 2.15 6.43
N ALA A 73 3.58 1.10 5.69
CA ALA A 73 3.17 -0.21 6.20
C ALA A 73 3.83 -1.32 5.41
N GLY A 74 4.07 -2.45 6.07
CA GLY A 74 4.59 -3.65 5.41
C GLY A 74 3.49 -4.32 4.58
N ALA A 75 3.87 -4.87 3.42
CA ALA A 75 3.01 -5.68 2.58
C ALA A 75 3.77 -6.87 2.00
N ASN A 76 3.20 -8.06 2.14
CA ASN A 76 3.55 -9.22 1.34
C ASN A 76 2.52 -9.35 0.21
N ILE A 77 3.01 -9.39 -1.04
CA ILE A 77 2.17 -9.46 -2.26
C ILE A 77 1.33 -10.75 -2.40
N ASN A 78 1.49 -11.71 -1.48
CA ASN A 78 0.70 -12.95 -1.41
C ASN A 78 -0.33 -12.93 -0.27
N HIS A 79 -0.36 -11.87 0.53
CA HIS A 79 -1.34 -11.68 1.60
C HIS A 79 -2.41 -10.72 1.11
N HIS A 80 -3.67 -11.12 1.26
CA HIS A 80 -4.79 -10.37 0.74
C HIS A 80 -5.96 -10.33 1.71
N THR A 81 -6.75 -9.25 1.64
CA THR A 81 -7.93 -9.07 2.49
C THR A 81 -9.04 -8.30 1.77
N ASN A 82 -10.30 -8.69 2.00
CA ASN A 82 -11.47 -7.90 1.63
C ASN A 82 -11.81 -6.83 2.69
N ASN A 83 -11.11 -6.81 3.83
CA ASN A 83 -11.27 -5.83 4.90
C ASN A 83 -9.92 -5.16 5.24
N PRO A 84 -9.48 -4.18 4.44
CA PRO A 84 -8.18 -3.52 4.65
C PRO A 84 -8.09 -2.86 6.02
N ALA A 85 -9.05 -2.01 6.40
CA ALA A 85 -9.05 -1.32 7.69
C ALA A 85 -9.01 -2.30 8.89
N GLY A 86 -9.70 -3.45 8.78
CA GLY A 86 -9.67 -4.51 9.81
C GLY A 86 -8.36 -5.31 9.86
N ALA A 87 -7.49 -5.19 8.85
CA ALA A 87 -6.18 -5.85 8.81
C ALA A 87 -5.06 -5.03 9.48
N ALA A 88 -5.40 -3.90 10.11
CA ALA A 88 -4.44 -3.12 10.87
C ALA A 88 -3.75 -3.95 11.97
N PRO A 89 -2.43 -3.80 12.17
CA PRO A 89 -1.72 -4.51 13.23
C PRO A 89 -2.34 -4.26 14.61
N ALA A 90 -2.66 -5.35 15.31
CA ALA A 90 -3.37 -5.34 16.59
C ALA A 90 -2.47 -5.59 17.82
N SER A 91 -1.16 -5.83 17.67
CA SER A 91 -0.26 -6.00 18.83
C SER A 91 1.24 -5.77 18.56
N ASN A 92 1.91 -5.28 19.62
CA ASN A 92 3.35 -5.13 19.96
C ASN A 92 4.41 -4.94 18.83
N PRO A 93 5.16 -3.82 18.80
CA PRO A 93 6.25 -3.59 17.84
C PRO A 93 7.45 -4.54 18.01
N ASN A 94 7.61 -5.18 19.18
CA ASN A 94 8.70 -6.10 19.48
C ASN A 94 8.41 -7.56 19.08
N ASN A 95 7.21 -7.84 18.56
CA ASN A 95 6.87 -9.14 17.99
C ASN A 95 6.61 -8.96 16.49
N ASN A 96 7.69 -8.91 15.71
CA ASN A 96 7.74 -8.98 14.23
C ASN A 96 6.37 -8.87 13.54
N THR A 97 5.85 -7.64 13.44
CA THR A 97 5.00 -7.16 12.33
C THR A 97 4.00 -8.15 11.71
N GLY A 98 3.23 -8.90 12.50
CA GLY A 98 2.12 -9.78 12.06
C GLY A 98 2.48 -10.89 11.04
N ALA A 99 1.96 -12.10 11.23
CA ALA A 99 2.02 -13.14 10.20
C ALA A 99 1.32 -12.72 8.89
N GLN A 100 0.36 -11.79 8.97
CA GLN A 100 -0.43 -11.28 7.85
C GLN A 100 -0.10 -9.81 7.61
N GLN A 101 0.26 -9.49 6.37
CA GLN A 101 0.54 -8.13 5.91
C GLN A 101 -0.11 -7.91 4.55
N PRO A 102 -1.45 -7.79 4.50
CA PRO A 102 -2.16 -7.74 3.24
C PRO A 102 -1.76 -6.51 2.43
N GLU A 103 -1.57 -6.70 1.13
CA GLU A 103 -1.23 -5.61 0.22
C GLU A 103 -2.29 -4.50 0.21
N GLU A 104 -3.56 -4.87 0.34
CA GLU A 104 -4.65 -3.90 0.43
C GLU A 104 -4.56 -3.01 1.67
N TYR A 105 -3.99 -3.51 2.78
CA TYR A 105 -3.80 -2.70 3.99
C TYR A 105 -2.69 -1.66 3.82
N GLN A 106 -1.57 -2.03 3.21
CA GLN A 106 -0.51 -1.07 2.90
C GLN A 106 -1.08 0.08 2.06
N SER A 107 -1.79 -0.25 0.98
CA SER A 107 -2.38 0.74 0.09
C SER A 107 -3.40 1.63 0.80
N TYR A 108 -4.29 1.03 1.61
CA TYR A 108 -5.22 1.78 2.47
C TYR A 108 -4.48 2.73 3.44
N LEU A 109 -3.41 2.28 4.09
CA LEU A 109 -2.65 3.15 5.00
C LEU A 109 -2.03 4.34 4.26
N HIS A 110 -1.42 4.11 3.09
CA HIS A 110 -0.84 5.18 2.29
C HIS A 110 -1.90 6.19 1.83
N GLU A 111 -3.08 5.73 1.40
CA GLU A 111 -4.23 6.61 1.10
C GLU A 111 -4.60 7.48 2.29
N GLN A 112 -4.80 6.86 3.46
CA GLN A 112 -5.24 7.54 4.67
C GLN A 112 -4.22 8.56 5.18
N THR A 113 -2.93 8.21 5.15
CA THR A 113 -1.86 9.09 5.64
C THR A 113 -1.59 10.23 4.67
N TYR A 114 -1.52 9.94 3.37
CA TYR A 114 -1.22 10.98 2.38
C TYR A 114 -2.35 12.00 2.24
N GLN A 115 -3.63 11.58 2.30
CA GLN A 115 -4.76 12.52 2.35
C GLN A 115 -4.68 13.49 3.54
N ARG A 116 -4.26 13.00 4.71
CA ARG A 116 -4.07 13.84 5.90
C ARG A 116 -2.90 14.79 5.76
N TYR A 117 -1.84 14.39 5.06
CA TYR A 117 -0.73 15.27 4.72
C TYR A 117 -1.18 16.36 3.75
N GLN A 118 -1.90 16.01 2.68
CA GLN A 118 -2.41 16.98 1.70
C GLN A 118 -3.36 18.01 2.31
N ALA A 119 -4.04 17.67 3.40
CA ALA A 119 -4.93 18.57 4.12
C ALA A 119 -4.21 19.49 5.13
N SER A 120 -2.88 19.45 5.20
CA SER A 120 -2.09 20.19 6.19
C SER A 120 -1.00 21.04 5.53
N ASP A 121 -0.89 22.29 5.96
CA ASP A 121 0.18 23.22 5.55
C ASP A 121 1.43 23.12 6.44
N ALA A 122 1.40 22.26 7.47
CA ALA A 122 2.37 22.20 8.56
C ALA A 122 3.74 21.57 8.21
N SER A 123 3.91 21.07 6.99
CA SER A 123 5.08 20.25 6.62
C SER A 123 5.65 20.60 5.25
N PHE A 124 6.98 20.75 5.17
CA PHE A 124 7.67 21.02 3.91
C PHE A 124 7.71 19.80 2.97
N GLY A 125 7.50 18.59 3.50
CA GLY A 125 7.67 17.37 2.73
C GLY A 125 7.25 16.11 3.47
N VAL A 126 6.91 15.09 2.70
CA VAL A 126 6.56 13.76 3.20
C VAL A 126 7.37 12.71 2.44
N PHE A 127 8.09 11.88 3.17
CA PHE A 127 8.97 10.85 2.61
C PHE A 127 8.44 9.49 3.04
N LEU A 128 7.94 8.72 2.07
CA LEU A 128 7.45 7.37 2.32
C LEU A 128 8.62 6.42 2.59
N TRP A 129 8.41 5.49 3.52
CA TRP A 129 9.34 4.43 3.83
C TRP A 129 8.71 3.11 3.38
N GLU A 130 9.15 2.51 2.29
CA GLU A 130 10.28 2.88 1.43
C GLU A 130 9.95 2.63 -0.03
N PHE A 131 10.83 3.01 -0.97
CA PHE A 131 10.52 2.81 -2.38
C PHE A 131 10.45 1.33 -2.76
N SER A 132 11.39 0.53 -2.28
CA SER A 132 11.45 -0.91 -2.56
C SER A 132 11.76 -1.67 -1.29
N ASP A 133 11.26 -2.89 -1.17
CA ASP A 133 11.60 -3.75 -0.05
C ASP A 133 13.14 -3.85 0.07
N SER A 134 13.62 -3.91 1.31
CA SER A 134 15.04 -3.88 1.64
C SER A 134 15.43 -5.04 2.55
N GLY A 135 16.73 -5.37 2.54
CA GLY A 135 17.28 -6.42 3.39
C GLY A 135 17.39 -5.96 4.84
N ASN A 136 16.87 -6.75 5.78
CA ASN A 136 17.03 -6.57 7.20
C ASN A 136 17.05 -7.93 7.91
N ASP A 137 18.26 -8.43 8.19
CA ASP A 137 18.49 -9.78 8.72
C ASP A 137 17.76 -10.09 10.04
N LYS A 138 17.46 -9.05 10.83
CA LYS A 138 16.75 -9.20 12.11
C LYS A 138 15.23 -9.31 11.95
N ARG A 139 14.67 -9.03 10.77
CA ARG A 139 13.23 -8.97 10.55
C ARG A 139 12.67 -10.27 9.97
N ASN A 140 11.41 -10.52 10.29
CA ASN A 140 10.57 -11.51 9.62
C ASN A 140 9.18 -10.89 9.46
N GLU A 141 9.05 -10.04 8.44
CA GLU A 141 7.83 -9.27 8.19
C GLU A 141 6.92 -9.99 7.21
N GLY A 142 5.65 -10.18 7.56
CA GLY A 142 4.68 -10.81 6.65
C GLY A 142 5.12 -12.20 6.18
N GLY A 143 5.82 -12.95 7.03
CA GLY A 143 6.33 -14.30 6.71
C GLY A 143 7.55 -14.33 5.79
N LEU A 144 8.23 -13.20 5.57
CA LEU A 144 9.44 -13.09 4.75
C LEU A 144 10.67 -12.80 5.64
N PRO A 145 11.47 -13.82 5.99
CA PRO A 145 12.69 -13.63 6.78
C PRO A 145 13.72 -12.75 6.05
N GLY A 146 14.39 -11.89 6.80
CA GLY A 146 15.47 -11.06 6.30
C GLY A 146 15.00 -9.85 5.47
N LEU A 147 13.70 -9.54 5.41
CA LEU A 147 13.15 -8.44 4.63
C LEU A 147 12.38 -7.42 5.48
N ASN A 148 12.55 -6.15 5.14
CA ASN A 148 11.59 -5.09 5.42
C ASN A 148 10.65 -4.98 4.21
N THR A 149 9.36 -5.18 4.43
CA THR A 149 8.35 -5.34 3.37
C THR A 149 7.57 -4.06 3.08
N LYS A 150 8.07 -2.91 3.51
CA LYS A 150 7.39 -1.61 3.39
C LYS A 150 7.56 -0.94 2.03
N GLY A 151 8.30 -1.57 1.12
CA GLY A 151 8.51 -1.08 -0.23
C GLY A 151 7.19 -0.87 -0.98
N LEU A 152 7.15 0.15 -1.83
CA LEU A 152 6.17 0.25 -2.92
C LEU A 152 6.46 -0.76 -4.03
N THR A 153 7.69 -1.25 -4.14
CA THR A 153 8.08 -2.35 -5.04
C THR A 153 8.70 -3.50 -4.26
N THR A 154 8.74 -4.69 -4.85
CA THR A 154 9.44 -5.84 -4.28
C THR A 154 10.95 -5.65 -4.24
N TYR A 155 11.63 -6.47 -3.43
CA TYR A 155 13.08 -6.42 -3.26
C TYR A 155 13.84 -6.61 -4.58
N ASP A 156 13.34 -7.44 -5.47
CA ASP A 156 13.92 -7.67 -6.80
C ASP A 156 13.39 -6.71 -7.88
N ARG A 157 12.55 -5.73 -7.49
CA ARG A 157 11.90 -4.73 -8.36
C ARG A 157 11.03 -5.32 -9.47
N LYS A 158 10.70 -6.62 -9.41
CA LYS A 158 9.85 -7.26 -10.42
C LYS A 158 8.38 -6.87 -10.30
N PHE A 159 7.92 -6.51 -9.09
CA PHE A 159 6.54 -6.13 -8.86
C PHE A 159 6.46 -4.75 -8.22
N ALA A 160 5.67 -3.88 -8.83
CA ALA A 160 5.11 -2.70 -8.18
C ALA A 160 3.83 -3.10 -7.45
N LYS A 161 3.76 -2.78 -6.16
CA LYS A 161 2.60 -3.03 -5.28
C LYS A 161 1.49 -2.03 -5.57
N ASP A 162 0.29 -2.29 -5.09
CA ASP A 162 -0.85 -1.39 -5.35
C ASP A 162 -0.58 0.05 -4.86
N ALA A 163 0.07 0.22 -3.70
CA ALA A 163 0.48 1.51 -3.17
C ALA A 163 1.41 2.30 -4.11
N TYR A 164 2.21 1.65 -4.96
CA TYR A 164 2.99 2.34 -5.98
C TYR A 164 2.09 3.11 -6.95
N TYR A 165 1.00 2.48 -7.40
CA TYR A 165 0.09 3.07 -8.37
C TYR A 165 -0.79 4.16 -7.75
N TYR A 166 -1.02 4.12 -6.43
CA TYR A 166 -1.60 5.25 -5.71
C TYR A 166 -0.73 6.49 -5.87
N TYR A 167 0.57 6.41 -5.54
CA TYR A 167 1.48 7.55 -5.71
C TYR A 167 1.70 7.93 -7.17
N LYS A 168 1.73 6.95 -8.09
CA LYS A 168 1.79 7.26 -9.52
C LYS A 168 0.59 8.10 -9.96
N ALA A 169 -0.62 7.79 -9.50
CA ALA A 169 -1.80 8.59 -9.79
C ALA A 169 -1.78 9.96 -9.09
N GLN A 170 -1.21 10.06 -7.89
CA GLN A 170 -1.12 11.33 -7.17
C GLN A 170 -0.04 12.28 -7.73
N TRP A 171 1.12 11.74 -8.15
CA TRP A 171 2.33 12.53 -8.41
C TRP A 171 2.74 12.57 -9.88
N SER A 172 2.36 11.58 -10.69
CA SER A 172 2.75 11.57 -12.10
C SER A 172 1.85 12.45 -12.94
N SER A 173 2.43 13.13 -13.93
CA SER A 173 1.70 13.75 -15.04
C SER A 173 1.35 12.75 -16.15
N SER A 174 1.92 11.54 -16.13
CA SER A 174 1.60 10.50 -17.09
C SER A 174 0.21 9.92 -16.79
N PRO A 175 -0.61 9.58 -17.82
CA PRO A 175 -1.91 8.96 -17.63
C PRO A 175 -1.84 7.64 -16.86
N VAL A 176 -2.62 7.51 -15.79
CA VAL A 176 -2.75 6.33 -14.93
C VAL A 176 -4.21 5.91 -14.89
N LEU A 177 -4.45 4.62 -15.16
CA LEU A 177 -5.68 3.91 -14.85
C LEU A 177 -5.26 2.52 -14.35
N TYR A 178 -5.39 2.27 -13.06
CA TYR A 178 -4.89 1.04 -12.43
C TYR A 178 -5.95 0.42 -11.53
N LEU A 179 -6.39 -0.79 -11.90
CA LEU A 179 -7.22 -1.66 -11.08
C LEU A 179 -6.37 -2.31 -9.98
N THR A 180 -6.74 -2.14 -8.71
CA THR A 180 -6.01 -2.72 -7.57
C THR A 180 -6.38 -4.20 -7.36
N SER A 181 -5.65 -4.86 -6.45
CA SER A 181 -5.90 -6.25 -6.03
C SER A 181 -5.87 -7.26 -7.18
N LYS A 182 -5.03 -7.03 -8.20
CA LYS A 182 -4.85 -7.97 -9.33
C LYS A 182 -4.25 -9.30 -8.91
N ARG A 183 -3.44 -9.30 -7.85
CA ARG A 183 -2.82 -10.50 -7.26
C ARG A 183 -3.77 -11.27 -6.35
N PHE A 184 -4.83 -10.62 -5.85
CA PHE A 184 -5.88 -11.28 -5.08
C PHE A 184 -6.86 -11.98 -6.03
N THR A 185 -6.38 -13.01 -6.75
CA THR A 185 -7.17 -13.70 -7.78
C THR A 185 -8.22 -14.62 -7.16
N GLU A 186 -7.90 -15.32 -6.07
CA GLU A 186 -8.81 -16.25 -5.41
C GLU A 186 -9.67 -15.54 -4.38
N ARG A 187 -10.99 -15.56 -4.59
CA ARG A 187 -11.98 -14.89 -3.74
C ARG A 187 -12.85 -15.93 -3.02
N THR A 188 -13.13 -15.66 -1.75
CA THR A 188 -14.01 -16.49 -0.90
C THR A 188 -15.38 -15.86 -0.70
N ASP A 189 -15.46 -14.52 -0.74
CA ASP A 189 -16.69 -13.77 -0.56
C ASP A 189 -17.23 -13.34 -1.91
N ALA A 190 -18.52 -13.62 -2.15
CA ALA A 190 -19.20 -13.16 -3.36
C ALA A 190 -19.34 -11.63 -3.39
N SER A 191 -19.53 -11.00 -2.23
CA SER A 191 -19.57 -9.55 -2.11
C SER A 191 -18.16 -9.02 -1.81
N THR A 192 -17.70 -8.05 -2.62
CA THR A 192 -16.41 -7.40 -2.46
C THR A 192 -16.51 -5.92 -2.84
N PHE A 193 -15.38 -5.22 -2.81
CA PHE A 193 -15.24 -3.90 -3.40
C PHE A 193 -14.25 -3.96 -4.56
N VAL A 194 -14.39 -3.05 -5.51
CA VAL A 194 -13.39 -2.80 -6.56
C VAL A 194 -12.82 -1.43 -6.33
N LYS A 195 -11.49 -1.33 -6.28
CA LYS A 195 -10.76 -0.08 -6.15
C LYS A 195 -9.88 0.17 -7.37
N VAL A 196 -9.80 1.44 -7.76
CA VAL A 196 -9.03 1.92 -8.91
C VAL A 196 -8.26 3.17 -8.51
N TYR A 197 -7.02 3.28 -8.97
CA TYR A 197 -6.27 4.53 -8.97
C TYR A 197 -6.25 5.15 -10.38
N SER A 198 -6.58 6.44 -10.50
CA SER A 198 -6.61 7.13 -11.79
C SER A 198 -6.26 8.61 -11.67
N ASN A 199 -5.57 9.16 -12.67
CA ASN A 199 -5.31 10.61 -12.80
C ASN A 199 -5.77 11.19 -14.14
N LEU A 200 -6.66 10.48 -14.84
CA LEU A 200 -7.16 10.84 -16.17
C LEU A 200 -8.02 12.12 -16.19
N GLY A 201 -8.53 12.57 -15.04
CA GLY A 201 -9.44 13.72 -14.93
C GLY A 201 -10.79 13.46 -15.59
N ALA A 202 -11.24 12.20 -15.58
CA ALA A 202 -12.41 11.75 -16.32
C ALA A 202 -13.19 10.68 -15.56
N ASN A 203 -14.39 10.37 -16.06
CA ASN A 203 -15.16 9.26 -15.53
C ASN A 203 -14.47 7.92 -15.85
N VAL A 204 -14.39 7.06 -14.85
CA VAL A 204 -13.99 5.66 -14.97
C VAL A 204 -15.23 4.81 -14.79
N GLU A 205 -15.45 3.87 -15.70
CA GLU A 205 -16.55 2.92 -15.67
C GLU A 205 -16.03 1.54 -15.29
N LEU A 206 -16.73 0.88 -14.36
CA LEU A 206 -16.46 -0.50 -13.97
C LEU A 206 -17.36 -1.47 -14.74
N PHE A 207 -16.80 -2.57 -15.21
CA PHE A 207 -17.51 -3.69 -15.80
C PHE A 207 -17.12 -4.99 -15.09
N ILE A 208 -18.12 -5.81 -14.78
CA ILE A 208 -17.94 -7.18 -14.30
C ILE A 208 -18.58 -8.13 -15.31
N ASN A 209 -17.81 -9.06 -15.88
CA ASN A 209 -18.29 -10.00 -16.90
C ASN A 209 -19.00 -9.30 -18.07
N GLY A 210 -18.50 -8.14 -18.47
CA GLY A 210 -19.06 -7.31 -19.54
C GLY A 210 -20.29 -6.47 -19.15
N GLN A 211 -20.80 -6.60 -17.92
CA GLN A 211 -21.91 -5.78 -17.42
C GLN A 211 -21.38 -4.54 -16.71
N SER A 212 -21.84 -3.36 -17.12
CA SER A 212 -21.48 -2.09 -16.46
C SER A 212 -22.08 -2.00 -15.05
N LEU A 213 -21.26 -1.57 -14.10
CA LEU A 213 -21.66 -1.19 -12.74
C LEU A 213 -21.61 0.34 -12.53
N GLY A 214 -21.56 1.10 -13.62
CA GLY A 214 -21.64 2.55 -13.62
C GLY A 214 -20.30 3.27 -13.44
N ASN A 215 -20.39 4.60 -13.54
CA ASN A 215 -19.25 5.51 -13.58
C ASN A 215 -18.93 6.13 -12.21
N ARG A 216 -17.64 6.40 -11.98
CA ARG A 216 -17.13 7.23 -10.88
C ARG A 216 -16.18 8.28 -11.43
N ASN A 217 -16.17 9.47 -10.84
CA ASN A 217 -15.20 10.51 -11.17
C ASN A 217 -13.90 10.27 -10.39
N ASP A 218 -12.75 10.51 -11.01
CA ASP A 218 -11.44 10.21 -10.44
C ASP A 218 -10.82 11.32 -9.56
N GLY A 219 -11.66 12.19 -8.97
CA GLY A 219 -11.30 13.34 -8.14
C GLY A 219 -10.09 13.15 -7.22
N ASP A 220 -10.26 12.44 -6.10
CA ASP A 220 -9.19 12.17 -5.12
C ASP A 220 -8.19 11.09 -5.59
N ARG A 221 -8.21 10.76 -6.89
CA ARG A 221 -7.40 9.71 -7.53
C ARG A 221 -7.68 8.29 -7.07
N VAL A 222 -8.62 8.10 -6.15
CA VAL A 222 -9.08 6.80 -5.63
C VAL A 222 -10.57 6.65 -5.94
N LEU A 223 -10.94 5.60 -6.65
CA LEU A 223 -12.33 5.29 -6.98
C LEU A 223 -12.69 3.92 -6.40
N GLU A 224 -13.84 3.85 -5.73
CA GLU A 224 -14.35 2.61 -5.14
C GLU A 224 -15.79 2.31 -5.58
N TRP A 225 -16.01 1.05 -5.94
CA TRP A 225 -17.33 0.45 -6.09
C TRP A 225 -17.52 -0.56 -4.97
N ASN A 226 -18.43 -0.25 -4.05
CA ASN A 226 -18.76 -1.10 -2.92
C ASN A 226 -19.90 -2.06 -3.28
N ASN A 227 -19.96 -3.20 -2.59
CA ASN A 227 -20.99 -4.24 -2.77
C ASN A 227 -21.04 -4.83 -4.19
N VAL A 228 -19.88 -4.98 -4.82
CA VAL A 228 -19.75 -5.66 -6.11
C VAL A 228 -19.93 -7.16 -5.87
N THR A 229 -20.86 -7.78 -6.60
CA THR A 229 -21.16 -9.21 -6.46
C THR A 229 -20.49 -10.01 -7.59
N LEU A 230 -19.62 -10.93 -7.23
CA LEU A 230 -18.97 -11.88 -8.13
C LEU A 230 -19.87 -13.09 -8.39
N SER A 231 -19.84 -13.58 -9.63
CA SER A 231 -20.41 -14.87 -10.01
C SER A 231 -19.48 -15.99 -9.58
N GLY A 232 -20.01 -17.21 -9.36
CA GLY A 232 -19.17 -18.38 -9.09
C GLY A 232 -18.21 -18.66 -10.24
N GLY A 233 -16.96 -19.01 -9.93
CA GLY A 233 -15.91 -19.22 -10.92
C GLY A 233 -15.22 -17.93 -11.33
N ALA A 234 -14.69 -17.88 -12.56
CA ALA A 234 -13.93 -16.75 -13.07
C ALA A 234 -14.80 -15.53 -13.37
N ASN A 235 -14.38 -14.37 -12.89
CA ASN A 235 -14.97 -13.06 -13.15
C ASN A 235 -13.94 -12.17 -13.83
N THR A 236 -14.31 -11.58 -14.97
CA THR A 236 -13.50 -10.55 -15.61
C THR A 236 -13.88 -9.20 -15.03
N ILE A 237 -12.92 -8.57 -14.35
CA ILE A 237 -13.03 -7.20 -13.84
C ILE A 237 -12.36 -6.31 -14.88
N GLU A 238 -13.08 -5.30 -15.35
CA GLU A 238 -12.56 -4.39 -16.35
C GLU A 238 -12.93 -2.96 -15.99
N VAL A 239 -11.98 -2.05 -16.10
CA VAL A 239 -12.19 -0.62 -15.90
C VAL A 239 -11.82 0.12 -17.16
N ARG A 240 -12.67 1.06 -17.58
CA ARG A 240 -12.47 1.86 -18.79
C ARG A 240 -12.61 3.34 -18.49
N SER A 241 -11.84 4.16 -19.18
CA SER A 241 -12.06 5.60 -19.22
C SER A 241 -11.70 6.11 -20.62
N THR A 242 -12.45 7.08 -21.13
CA THR A 242 -12.17 7.71 -22.43
C THR A 242 -11.93 9.19 -22.24
N VAL A 243 -10.74 9.65 -22.62
CA VAL A 243 -10.31 11.05 -22.50
C VAL A 243 -9.85 11.54 -23.86
N ASN A 244 -10.45 12.64 -24.35
CA ASN A 244 -10.10 13.23 -25.64
C ASN A 244 -10.08 12.22 -26.80
N GLY A 245 -11.06 11.29 -26.82
CA GLY A 245 -11.18 10.24 -27.83
C GLY A 245 -10.21 9.06 -27.68
N LYS A 246 -9.31 9.06 -26.68
CA LYS A 246 -8.45 7.93 -26.35
C LYS A 246 -9.06 7.11 -25.22
N THR A 247 -9.23 5.81 -25.44
CA THR A 247 -9.70 4.87 -24.43
C THR A 247 -8.52 4.24 -23.69
N TYR A 248 -8.62 4.25 -22.36
CA TYR A 248 -7.75 3.58 -21.41
C TYR A 248 -8.52 2.41 -20.82
N THR A 249 -7.85 1.27 -20.64
CA THR A 249 -8.46 0.06 -20.11
C THR A 249 -7.47 -0.67 -19.23
N ASP A 250 -7.97 -1.20 -18.12
CA ASP A 250 -7.24 -2.13 -17.28
C ASP A 250 -8.15 -3.28 -16.84
N THR A 251 -7.57 -4.48 -16.64
CA THR A 251 -8.35 -5.69 -16.37
C THR A 251 -7.64 -6.63 -15.38
N ALA A 252 -8.46 -7.42 -14.68
CA ALA A 252 -8.02 -8.54 -13.86
C ALA A 252 -9.04 -9.67 -13.94
N THR A 253 -8.61 -10.88 -13.59
CA THR A 253 -9.51 -12.03 -13.41
C THR A 253 -9.54 -12.42 -11.95
N TRP A 254 -10.73 -12.43 -11.36
CA TRP A 254 -10.97 -12.89 -10.00
C TRP A 254 -11.84 -14.15 -10.01
N THR A 255 -11.37 -15.21 -9.37
CA THR A 255 -12.08 -16.49 -9.25
C THR A 255 -12.80 -16.55 -7.91
N LEU A 256 -14.13 -16.54 -7.91
CA LEU A 256 -14.90 -16.86 -6.72
C LEU A 256 -14.96 -18.38 -6.58
N ASN A 257 -14.21 -18.90 -5.61
CA ASN A 257 -14.29 -20.31 -5.27
C ASN A 257 -15.65 -20.56 -4.62
N ALA A 258 -16.48 -21.39 -5.28
CA ALA A 258 -17.72 -21.86 -4.68
C ALA A 258 -17.36 -22.45 -3.31
N SER A 259 -17.90 -21.86 -2.24
CA SER A 259 -17.67 -22.33 -0.89
C SER A 259 -18.06 -23.80 -0.83
N GLY A 260 -17.05 -24.65 -0.70
CA GLY A 260 -17.22 -26.06 -0.42
C GLY A 260 -17.92 -26.17 0.92
N GLY A 261 -19.24 -26.38 0.90
CA GLY A 261 -19.88 -27.18 1.93
C GLY A 261 -19.20 -28.55 1.91
N GLY A 262 -18.22 -28.73 2.79
CA GLY A 262 -17.45 -29.96 2.94
C GLY A 262 -15.96 -29.78 2.63
N LEU A 263 -15.16 -29.74 3.69
CA LEU A 263 -13.74 -30.08 3.65
C LEU A 263 -13.58 -31.43 2.90
N LYS A 264 -13.02 -31.42 1.70
CA LYS A 264 -12.31 -32.60 1.19
C LYS A 264 -10.85 -32.43 1.53
N ALA A 265 -10.40 -33.19 2.52
CA ALA A 265 -8.99 -33.37 2.80
C ALA A 265 -8.28 -33.78 1.50
N GLN A 266 -7.40 -32.92 0.98
CA GLN A 266 -6.38 -33.39 0.06
C GLN A 266 -5.38 -34.19 0.88
N SER A 267 -5.32 -35.49 0.62
CA SER A 267 -4.28 -36.37 1.14
C SER A 267 -2.92 -35.82 0.71
N LEU A 268 -2.12 -35.40 1.69
CA LEU A 268 -0.69 -35.17 1.50
C LEU A 268 -0.04 -36.52 1.16
N ALA A 269 0.22 -36.76 -0.11
CA ALA A 269 1.18 -37.77 -0.53
C ALA A 269 2.58 -37.18 -0.30
N THR A 270 3.20 -37.54 0.81
CA THR A 270 4.62 -37.31 1.07
C THR A 270 5.44 -38.04 0.02
N THR A 271 6.05 -37.28 -0.90
CA THR A 271 7.23 -37.75 -1.63
C THR A 271 8.36 -36.77 -1.37
N ALA A 272 9.27 -37.20 -0.49
CA ALA A 272 10.56 -36.56 -0.34
C ALA A 272 11.37 -36.83 -1.61
N ALA A 273 11.60 -35.80 -2.41
CA ALA A 273 12.61 -35.81 -3.44
C ALA A 273 13.58 -34.65 -3.16
N ALA A 274 14.78 -35.02 -2.69
CA ALA A 274 15.91 -34.11 -2.64
C ALA A 274 16.26 -33.70 -4.08
N ALA A 275 16.04 -32.44 -4.44
CA ALA A 275 16.52 -31.87 -5.69
C ALA A 275 17.78 -31.05 -5.42
N SER A 276 18.92 -31.59 -5.85
CA SER A 276 20.19 -30.88 -5.94
C SER A 276 20.07 -29.67 -6.87
N LEU A 277 20.58 -28.53 -6.42
CA LEU A 277 20.71 -27.31 -7.23
C LEU A 277 21.67 -27.57 -8.41
N ALA A 278 21.15 -27.51 -9.64
CA ALA A 278 21.94 -27.30 -10.84
C ALA A 278 21.87 -25.81 -11.25
N PRO A 279 22.96 -25.23 -11.79
CA PRO A 279 22.99 -23.80 -12.12
C PRO A 279 22.08 -23.48 -13.31
N ALA A 280 21.25 -22.45 -13.15
CA ALA A 280 20.38 -21.96 -14.22
C ALA A 280 21.21 -21.30 -15.34
N SER A 281 20.94 -21.69 -16.58
CA SER A 281 21.43 -21.03 -17.78
C SER A 281 20.80 -19.64 -17.94
N LYS A 282 21.60 -18.68 -18.41
CA LYS A 282 21.18 -17.29 -18.65
C LYS A 282 20.12 -17.24 -19.76
N SER A 283 18.93 -16.76 -19.42
CA SER A 283 17.91 -16.33 -20.36
C SER A 283 17.91 -14.80 -20.40
N SER A 284 18.27 -14.24 -21.56
CA SER A 284 18.27 -12.80 -21.83
C SER A 284 16.88 -12.34 -22.23
N ALA A 285 16.14 -11.75 -21.29
CA ALA A 285 14.97 -10.93 -21.59
C ALA A 285 14.69 -9.96 -20.44
N THR A 286 15.65 -9.09 -20.11
CA THR A 286 15.38 -7.85 -19.37
C THR A 286 14.97 -6.80 -20.39
N LYS A 287 13.66 -6.62 -20.57
CA LYS A 287 13.12 -5.41 -21.18
C LYS A 287 12.83 -4.46 -20.04
N ASP A 288 13.48 -3.30 -20.04
CA ASP A 288 13.41 -2.29 -18.99
C ASP A 288 11.95 -2.02 -18.57
N LEU A 289 11.63 -2.32 -17.30
CA LEU A 289 10.31 -2.13 -16.70
C LEU A 289 10.06 -0.68 -16.26
N PHE A 290 11.07 0.18 -16.38
CA PHE A 290 11.01 1.58 -15.99
C PHE A 290 11.69 2.42 -17.06
N SER A 291 10.95 3.37 -17.64
CA SER A 291 11.58 4.44 -18.42
C SER A 291 12.39 5.35 -17.48
N GLU A 292 13.44 6.02 -17.96
CA GLU A 292 14.21 6.98 -17.15
C GLU A 292 13.32 8.09 -16.55
N SER A 293 12.16 8.38 -17.15
CA SER A 293 11.15 9.30 -16.61
C SER A 293 10.35 8.77 -15.42
N GLU A 294 10.34 7.45 -15.15
CA GLU A 294 9.61 6.83 -14.04
C GLU A 294 10.46 6.70 -12.76
N LEU A 295 11.79 6.76 -12.88
CA LEU A 295 12.72 6.78 -11.75
C LEU A 295 12.84 8.16 -11.08
N ALA A 296 12.35 9.21 -11.73
CA ALA A 296 12.37 10.59 -11.21
C ALA A 296 11.18 10.93 -10.29
N ILE A 297 10.36 9.94 -9.89
CA ILE A 297 9.11 10.13 -9.11
C ILE A 297 9.32 9.78 -7.61
N VAL A 298 10.57 9.69 -7.14
CA VAL A 298 10.85 9.35 -5.72
C VAL A 298 11.95 10.24 -5.16
#